data_AF-A0A3M1BDE9-F1
#
_entry.id   AF-A0A3M1BDE9-F1
#
_cell.length_a   1.000
_cell.length_b   1.000
_cell.length_c   1.000
_cell.angle_alpha   90.00
_cell.angle_beta   90.00
_cell.angle_gamma   90.00
#
_symmetry.space_group_name_H-M   'P 1'
#
loop_
_entity.id
_entity.type
_entity.pdbx_description
1 polymer ?
#
loop_
_entity_poly.entity_id
_entity_poly.type
_entity_poly.pdbx_seq_one_letter_code
_entity_poly.pdbx_strand_id
1 'polypeptide(L)'
;LTTEYNKVILRSLAEAFEHVSVWAIGPQCILVGTDRPLSIDVAAFSRRFHEPAVEAELARVSLREPETLIAFLSLTEKGLPALVAGVPLNTDDHPILEFSAARNLTLPTIGENQAFLAGVREGFAGEFRRLLVPPPDDPDFSERIARRYTIVTETLHALAALNEGDWEGAEPHFERAFALSPTDPYLCRLFEVSAGRILEMYRDRGDRTMSRRIADAMKRHLP
;
A
#
# COMPACT_ATOMS: atom_id res chain seq x y z
N LEU A 1 15.20 -3.85 1.19
CA LEU A 1 15.66 -3.13 2.40
C LEU A 1 14.73 -3.47 3.55
N THR A 2 15.28 -3.70 4.74
CA THR A 2 14.49 -3.95 5.97
C THR A 2 13.73 -2.70 6.40
N THR A 3 12.81 -2.83 7.36
CA THR A 3 12.09 -1.67 7.92
C THR A 3 13.05 -0.62 8.48
N GLU A 4 14.14 -1.05 9.10
CA GLU A 4 15.18 -0.15 9.65
C GLU A 4 15.77 0.77 8.57
N TYR A 5 16.19 0.20 7.44
CA TYR A 5 16.76 1.00 6.35
C TYR A 5 15.71 1.87 5.63
N ASN A 6 14.46 1.41 5.55
CA ASN A 6 13.39 2.26 5.05
C ASN A 6 13.15 3.47 5.96
N LYS A 7 13.29 3.32 7.28
CA LYS A 7 13.25 4.47 8.19
C LYS A 7 14.41 5.44 7.98
N VAL A 8 15.61 4.96 7.62
CA VAL A 8 16.74 5.82 7.24
C VAL A 8 16.42 6.66 6.00
N ILE A 9 15.77 6.05 4.99
CA ILE A 9 15.28 6.78 3.80
C ILE A 9 14.29 7.87 4.23
N LEU A 10 13.29 7.51 5.05
CA LEU A 10 12.28 8.46 5.52
C LEU A 10 12.88 9.60 6.35
N ARG A 11 13.85 9.29 7.22
CA ARG A 11 14.58 10.29 8.01
C ARG A 11 15.31 11.27 7.12
N SER A 12 16.02 10.76 6.11
CA SER A 12 16.83 11.56 5.20
C SER A 12 15.97 12.43 4.29
N LEU A 13 14.82 11.92 3.85
CA LEU A 13 13.85 12.70 3.09
C LEU A 13 13.24 13.82 3.93
N ALA A 14 12.89 13.54 5.19
CA ALA A 14 12.35 14.54 6.12
C ALA A 14 13.37 15.60 6.56
N GLU A 15 14.67 15.32 6.41
CA GLU A 15 15.73 16.32 6.60
C GLU A 15 15.80 17.29 5.41
N ALA A 16 15.56 16.78 4.19
CA ALA A 16 15.65 17.57 2.96
C ALA A 16 14.36 18.35 2.63
N PHE A 17 13.20 17.89 3.07
CA PHE A 17 11.89 18.49 2.77
C PHE A 17 11.05 18.68 4.04
N GLU A 18 10.44 19.86 4.17
CA GLU A 18 9.54 20.17 5.29
C GLU A 18 8.25 19.32 5.25
N HIS A 19 7.74 19.04 4.04
CA HIS A 19 6.55 18.23 3.84
C HIS A 19 6.88 16.98 3.03
N VAL A 20 6.35 15.84 3.49
CA VAL A 20 6.64 14.53 2.92
C VAL A 20 5.35 13.72 2.87
N SER A 21 5.15 12.96 1.80
CA SER A 21 4.07 11.98 1.72
C SER A 21 4.58 10.62 1.23
N VAL A 22 4.03 9.56 1.81
CA VAL A 22 4.36 8.17 1.50
C VAL A 22 3.13 7.47 0.93
N TRP A 23 3.29 6.91 -0.26
CA TRP A 23 2.23 6.24 -1.01
C TRP A 23 2.58 4.77 -1.18
N ALA A 24 1.87 3.88 -0.49
CA ALA A 24 2.12 2.43 -0.52
C ALA A 24 1.33 1.78 -1.66
N ILE A 25 2.05 1.26 -2.66
CA ILE A 25 1.50 0.68 -3.89
C ILE A 25 2.02 -0.76 -4.02
N GLY A 26 1.20 -1.72 -3.58
CA GLY A 26 1.61 -3.13 -3.54
C GLY A 26 2.88 -3.33 -2.69
N PRO A 27 3.99 -3.85 -3.25
CA PRO A 27 5.26 -4.01 -2.52
C PRO A 27 6.16 -2.77 -2.53
N GLN A 28 5.78 -1.70 -3.22
CA GLN A 28 6.59 -0.50 -3.41
C GLN A 28 6.00 0.70 -2.67
N CYS A 29 6.86 1.69 -2.41
CA CYS A 29 6.43 3.00 -1.93
C CYS A 29 6.91 4.08 -2.90
N ILE A 30 6.05 5.07 -3.13
CA ILE A 30 6.46 6.35 -3.71
C ILE A 30 6.58 7.35 -2.57
N LEU A 31 7.71 8.04 -2.51
CA LEU A 31 7.98 9.09 -1.53
C LEU A 31 8.04 10.42 -2.26
N VAL A 32 7.30 11.41 -1.76
CA VAL A 32 7.24 12.75 -2.37
C VAL A 32 7.57 13.77 -1.30
N GLY A 33 8.60 14.58 -1.55
CA GLY A 33 8.92 15.79 -0.77
C GLY A 33 8.35 17.04 -1.45
N THR A 34 7.79 17.97 -0.68
CA THR A 34 7.16 19.19 -1.19
C THR A 34 7.49 20.41 -0.32
N ASP A 35 7.46 21.60 -0.93
CA ASP A 35 7.66 22.89 -0.23
C ASP A 35 6.38 23.43 0.44
N ARG A 36 5.26 22.72 0.29
CA ARG A 36 3.96 23.09 0.89
C ARG A 36 3.27 21.87 1.46
N PRO A 37 2.40 22.04 2.48
CA PRO A 37 1.60 20.95 3.00
C PRO A 37 0.77 20.30 1.91
N LEU A 38 0.64 18.97 1.98
CA LEU A 38 -0.21 18.23 1.05
C LEU A 38 -1.68 18.59 1.28
N SER A 39 -2.39 18.93 0.20
CA SER A 39 -3.84 19.04 0.16
C SER A 39 -4.31 18.50 -1.18
N ILE A 40 -5.27 17.56 -1.15
CA ILE A 40 -5.75 16.83 -2.32
C ILE A 40 -7.13 17.37 -2.68
N ASP A 41 -7.19 18.26 -3.67
CA ASP A 41 -8.43 18.59 -4.37
C ASP A 41 -8.88 17.37 -5.17
N VAL A 42 -9.89 16.66 -4.65
CA VAL A 42 -10.37 15.39 -5.21
C VAL A 42 -10.98 15.60 -6.59
N ALA A 43 -11.68 16.72 -6.81
CA ALA A 43 -12.26 17.01 -8.11
C ALA A 43 -11.16 17.28 -9.15
N ALA A 44 -10.12 18.03 -8.79
CA ALA A 44 -8.96 18.25 -9.64
C ALA A 44 -8.14 16.96 -9.88
N PHE A 45 -7.99 16.13 -8.86
CA PHE A 45 -7.34 14.83 -8.94
C PHE A 45 -8.06 13.91 -9.92
N SER A 46 -9.39 13.78 -9.77
CA SER A 46 -10.23 12.96 -10.64
C SER A 46 -10.17 13.41 -12.10
N ARG A 47 -10.23 14.73 -12.36
CA ARG A 47 -10.06 15.24 -13.74
C ARG A 47 -8.73 14.84 -14.37
N ARG A 48 -7.62 14.91 -13.63
CA ARG A 48 -6.28 14.51 -14.11
C ARG A 48 -6.14 13.01 -14.28
N PHE A 49 -6.76 12.24 -13.40
CA PHE A 49 -6.81 10.78 -13.49
C PHE A 49 -7.45 10.33 -14.81
N HIS A 50 -8.53 11.01 -15.22
CA HIS A 50 -9.27 10.75 -16.46
C HIS A 50 -8.70 11.44 -17.71
N GLU A 51 -7.50 12.03 -17.64
CA GLU A 51 -6.80 12.42 -18.85
C GLU A 51 -6.48 11.15 -19.67
N PRO A 52 -6.80 11.08 -20.98
CA PRO A 52 -6.78 9.82 -21.72
C PRO A 52 -5.46 9.02 -21.63
N ALA A 53 -4.32 9.71 -21.62
CA ALA A 53 -3.01 9.07 -21.48
C ALA A 53 -2.77 8.52 -20.07
N VAL A 54 -3.23 9.21 -19.03
CA VAL A 54 -3.09 8.79 -17.64
C VAL A 54 -3.99 7.60 -17.36
N GLU A 55 -5.26 7.69 -17.74
CA GLU A 55 -6.24 6.62 -17.55
C GLU A 55 -5.80 5.34 -18.28
N ALA A 56 -5.28 5.46 -19.51
CA ALA A 56 -4.79 4.32 -20.27
C ALA A 56 -3.64 3.58 -19.57
N GLU A 57 -2.68 4.29 -18.98
CA GLU A 57 -1.56 3.67 -18.25
C GLU A 57 -2.01 3.05 -16.92
N LEU A 58 -2.87 3.73 -16.15
CA LEU A 58 -3.37 3.21 -14.88
C LEU A 58 -4.27 1.99 -15.06
N ALA A 59 -5.05 1.93 -16.16
CA ALA A 59 -5.87 0.78 -16.48
C ALA A 59 -5.07 -0.52 -16.72
N ARG A 60 -3.79 -0.42 -17.14
CA ARG A 60 -2.90 -1.59 -17.35
C ARG A 60 -2.58 -2.33 -16.05
N VAL A 61 -2.68 -1.63 -14.93
CA VAL A 61 -2.47 -2.17 -13.58
C VAL A 61 -3.78 -2.27 -12.79
N SER A 62 -4.92 -2.28 -13.49
CA SER A 62 -6.27 -2.34 -12.91
C SER A 62 -6.64 -1.18 -11.97
N LEU A 63 -5.90 -0.08 -12.02
CA LEU A 63 -6.28 1.16 -11.33
C LEU A 63 -7.26 1.94 -12.20
N ARG A 64 -8.55 1.78 -11.92
CA ARG A 64 -9.64 2.39 -12.70
C ARG A 64 -10.41 3.47 -11.93
N GLU A 65 -10.18 3.56 -10.63
CA GLU A 65 -10.86 4.52 -9.76
C GLU A 65 -9.84 5.44 -9.08
N PRO A 66 -10.01 6.77 -9.18
CA PRO A 66 -9.06 7.72 -8.58
C PRO A 66 -8.95 7.56 -7.06
N GLU A 67 -10.04 7.18 -6.39
CA GLU A 67 -10.06 6.93 -4.95
C GLU A 67 -9.05 5.85 -4.54
N THR A 68 -8.77 4.85 -5.39
CA THR A 68 -7.80 3.80 -5.09
C THR A 68 -6.39 4.37 -4.99
N LEU A 69 -6.03 5.23 -5.95
CA LEU A 69 -4.72 5.89 -5.95
C LEU A 69 -4.59 6.85 -4.76
N ILE A 70 -5.66 7.62 -4.46
CA ILE A 70 -5.71 8.49 -3.27
C ILE A 70 -5.49 7.67 -1.99
N ALA A 71 -6.16 6.52 -1.87
CA ALA A 71 -6.09 5.66 -0.69
C ALA A 71 -4.72 5.03 -0.44
N PHE A 72 -3.80 5.02 -1.41
CA PHE A 72 -2.41 4.60 -1.20
C PHE A 72 -1.62 5.54 -0.30
N LEU A 73 -2.06 6.80 -0.13
CA LEU A 73 -1.47 7.70 0.86
C LEU A 73 -1.55 7.07 2.25
N SER A 74 -0.39 6.81 2.83
CA SER A 74 -0.26 6.00 4.05
C SER A 74 0.34 6.77 5.22
N LEU A 75 1.06 7.85 4.94
CA LEU A 75 1.77 8.64 5.92
C LEU A 75 2.11 10.03 5.34
N THR A 76 2.13 11.04 6.21
CA THR A 76 2.68 12.36 5.93
C THR A 76 3.77 12.74 6.94
N GLU A 77 4.38 13.92 6.77
CA GLU A 77 5.39 14.47 7.68
C GLU A 77 4.95 14.46 9.15
N LYS A 78 3.65 14.56 9.43
CA LYS A 78 3.12 14.58 10.80
C LYS A 78 3.33 13.27 11.56
N GLY A 79 3.34 12.14 10.86
CA GLY A 79 3.57 10.83 11.48
C GLY A 79 5.04 10.41 11.50
N LEU A 80 5.92 11.13 10.81
CA LEU A 80 7.34 10.77 10.70
C LEU A 80 8.13 10.90 12.01
N PRO A 81 7.97 11.96 12.86
CA PRO A 81 8.84 12.16 14.03
C PRO A 81 8.94 10.95 14.95
N ALA A 82 7.81 10.28 15.23
CA ALA A 82 7.80 9.07 16.05
C ALA A 82 8.44 7.86 15.35
N LEU A 83 8.28 7.75 14.03
CA LEU A 83 8.79 6.62 13.24
C LEU A 83 10.30 6.68 13.02
N VAL A 84 10.86 7.89 12.92
CA VAL A 84 12.29 8.12 12.67
C VAL A 84 13.07 8.59 13.90
N ALA A 85 12.47 8.56 15.09
CA ALA A 85 13.15 8.90 16.33
C ALA A 85 14.36 7.97 16.55
N GLY A 86 15.55 8.57 16.73
CA GLY A 86 16.80 7.83 16.92
C GLY A 86 17.35 7.13 15.67
N VAL A 87 16.72 7.30 14.52
CA VAL A 87 17.20 6.74 13.24
C VAL A 87 18.33 7.61 12.70
N PRO A 88 19.48 7.02 12.31
CA PRO A 88 20.60 7.79 11.78
C PRO A 88 20.28 8.41 10.41
N LEU A 89 20.93 9.51 10.10
CA LEU A 89 20.81 10.20 8.82
C LEU A 89 21.74 9.55 7.78
N ASN A 90 21.25 9.35 6.56
CA ASN A 90 22.11 9.00 5.42
C ASN A 90 22.75 10.27 4.88
N THR A 91 24.08 10.32 4.85
CA THR A 91 24.84 11.47 4.33
C THR A 91 25.98 10.99 3.44
N ASP A 92 26.58 11.88 2.64
CA ASP A 92 27.73 11.53 1.80
C ASP A 92 28.91 10.99 2.62
N ASP A 93 29.14 11.55 3.81
CA ASP A 93 30.20 11.10 4.75
C ASP A 93 29.81 9.84 5.53
N HIS A 94 28.52 9.49 5.56
CA HIS A 94 27.98 8.30 6.22
C HIS A 94 26.88 7.62 5.37
N PRO A 95 27.25 6.97 4.25
CA PRO A 95 26.30 6.46 3.25
C PRO A 95 25.77 5.07 3.65
N ILE A 96 24.91 5.06 4.67
CA ILE A 96 24.30 3.85 5.27
C ILE A 96 23.60 2.99 4.21
N LEU A 97 22.84 3.63 3.30
CA LEU A 97 22.01 2.94 2.33
C LEU A 97 22.85 2.23 1.26
N GLU A 98 23.92 2.86 0.80
CA GLU A 98 24.84 2.36 -0.20
C GLU A 98 25.56 1.10 0.28
N PHE A 99 25.99 1.08 1.55
CA PHE A 99 26.67 -0.08 2.16
C PHE A 99 25.71 -1.15 2.71
N SER A 100 24.42 -0.84 2.85
CA SER A 100 23.42 -1.81 3.31
C SER A 100 22.65 -2.47 2.18
N ALA A 101 22.42 -1.79 1.06
CA ALA A 101 21.63 -2.33 -0.05
C ALA A 101 22.14 -3.70 -0.53
N ALA A 102 23.45 -3.82 -0.75
CA ALA A 102 24.07 -5.07 -1.18
C ALA A 102 23.85 -6.24 -0.20
N ARG A 103 23.88 -5.96 1.11
CA ARG A 103 23.71 -6.96 2.17
C ARG A 103 22.26 -7.45 2.31
N ASN A 104 21.30 -6.66 1.83
CA ASN A 104 19.87 -6.93 2.00
C ASN A 104 19.16 -7.35 0.70
N LEU A 105 19.89 -7.45 -0.43
CA LEU A 105 19.32 -7.79 -1.74
C LEU A 105 18.53 -9.10 -1.76
N THR A 106 18.96 -10.09 -0.97
CA THR A 106 18.35 -11.44 -0.96
C THR A 106 17.40 -11.67 0.21
N LEU A 107 17.22 -10.69 1.11
CA LEU A 107 16.37 -10.86 2.28
C LEU A 107 14.89 -10.66 1.90
N PRO A 108 13.97 -11.50 2.40
CA PRO A 108 12.54 -11.39 2.12
C PRO A 108 11.89 -10.28 2.96
N THR A 109 12.22 -9.02 2.70
CA THR A 109 11.79 -7.89 3.54
C THR A 109 10.44 -7.28 3.13
N ILE A 110 9.80 -7.78 2.07
CA ILE A 110 8.54 -7.20 1.55
C ILE A 110 7.41 -7.36 2.59
N GLY A 111 7.26 -8.55 3.17
CA GLY A 111 6.20 -8.82 4.16
C GLY A 111 6.32 -7.94 5.39
N GLU A 112 7.52 -7.89 5.97
CA GLU A 112 7.87 -7.03 7.12
C GLU A 112 7.52 -5.56 6.85
N ASN A 113 7.90 -5.03 5.69
CA ASN A 113 7.63 -3.63 5.33
C ASN A 113 6.14 -3.36 5.11
N GLN A 114 5.39 -4.30 4.53
CA GLN A 114 3.95 -4.16 4.36
C GLN A 114 3.22 -4.22 5.70
N ALA A 115 3.64 -5.10 6.62
CA ALA A 115 3.11 -5.14 7.99
C ALA A 115 3.37 -3.82 8.72
N PHE A 116 4.57 -3.27 8.60
CA PHE A 116 4.92 -1.95 9.14
C PHE A 116 4.00 -0.85 8.59
N LEU A 117 3.82 -0.78 7.26
CA LEU A 117 2.95 0.22 6.63
C LEU A 117 1.48 0.05 7.02
N ALA A 118 1.00 -1.19 7.13
CA ALA A 118 -0.36 -1.47 7.57
C ALA A 118 -0.61 -0.95 8.99
N GLY A 119 0.31 -1.19 9.93
CA GLY A 119 0.23 -0.66 11.29
C GLY A 119 0.28 0.88 11.35
N VAL A 120 1.11 1.51 10.50
CA VAL A 120 1.15 2.99 10.39
C VAL A 120 -0.21 3.55 9.94
N ARG A 121 -0.89 2.85 9.02
CA ARG A 121 -2.17 3.30 8.45
C ARG A 121 -3.34 3.26 9.44
N GLU A 122 -3.30 2.41 10.46
CA GLU A 122 -4.36 2.35 11.48
C GLU A 122 -4.53 3.69 12.21
N GLY A 123 -3.41 4.35 12.57
CA GLY A 123 -3.42 5.66 13.21
C GLY A 123 -3.59 6.85 12.25
N PHE A 124 -3.40 6.64 10.95
CA PHE A 124 -3.36 7.71 9.95
C PHE A 124 -4.75 8.06 9.37
N ALA A 125 -5.76 7.20 9.51
CA ALA A 125 -7.05 7.36 8.84
C ALA A 125 -7.77 8.71 9.12
N GLY A 126 -7.60 9.28 10.31
CA GLY A 126 -8.15 10.60 10.65
C GLY A 126 -7.44 11.73 9.91
N GLU A 127 -6.12 11.68 9.85
CA GLU A 127 -5.30 12.67 9.13
C GLU A 127 -5.51 12.54 7.62
N PHE A 128 -5.54 11.33 7.08
CA PHE A 128 -5.87 11.05 5.69
C PHE A 128 -7.11 11.82 5.24
N ARG A 129 -8.22 11.76 6.00
CA ARG A 129 -9.46 12.47 5.68
C ARG A 129 -9.30 13.99 5.69
N ARG A 130 -8.48 14.56 6.57
CA ARG A 130 -8.25 16.01 6.66
C ARG A 130 -7.46 16.57 5.49
N LEU A 131 -6.69 15.73 4.80
CA LEU A 131 -5.91 16.13 3.63
C LEU A 131 -6.77 16.24 2.36
N LEU A 132 -8.00 15.72 2.38
CA LEU A 132 -8.89 15.69 1.23
C LEU A 132 -9.79 16.92 1.23
N VAL A 133 -9.84 17.61 0.10
CA VAL A 133 -10.88 18.58 -0.21
C VAL A 133 -11.95 17.84 -1.02
N PRO A 134 -13.11 17.51 -0.41
CA PRO A 134 -14.13 16.69 -1.07
C PRO A 134 -14.75 17.45 -2.26
N PRO A 135 -15.25 16.74 -3.29
CA PRO A 135 -16.01 17.37 -4.35
C PRO A 135 -17.30 18.01 -3.78
N PRO A 136 -17.66 19.24 -4.20
CA PRO A 136 -18.79 19.96 -3.62
C PRO A 136 -20.15 19.29 -3.88
N ASP A 137 -20.26 18.54 -4.98
CA ASP A 137 -21.51 17.93 -5.45
C ASP A 137 -21.53 16.40 -5.27
N ASP A 138 -20.75 15.86 -4.33
CA ASP A 138 -20.65 14.42 -4.07
C ASP A 138 -20.80 14.11 -2.57
N PRO A 139 -22.04 13.98 -2.07
CA PRO A 139 -22.30 13.74 -0.65
C PRO A 139 -21.77 12.38 -0.16
N ASP A 140 -21.64 11.41 -1.06
CA ASP A 140 -21.23 10.04 -0.74
C ASP A 140 -19.71 9.87 -0.73
N PHE A 141 -18.95 10.88 -1.18
CA PHE A 141 -17.48 10.80 -1.32
C PHE A 141 -16.80 10.36 -0.03
N SER A 142 -17.19 10.92 1.10
CA SER A 142 -16.55 10.65 2.39
C SER A 142 -16.68 9.18 2.81
N GLU A 143 -17.82 8.56 2.52
CA GLU A 143 -18.04 7.13 2.79
C GLU A 143 -17.25 6.28 1.79
N ARG A 144 -17.32 6.60 0.50
CA ARG A 144 -16.58 5.86 -0.54
C ARG A 144 -15.07 5.86 -0.30
N ILE A 145 -14.48 7.02 0.01
CA ILE A 145 -13.03 7.13 0.24
C ILE A 145 -12.61 6.45 1.55
N ALA A 146 -13.45 6.49 2.59
CA ALA A 146 -13.20 5.75 3.81
C ALA A 146 -13.21 4.24 3.57
N ARG A 147 -14.21 3.74 2.82
CA ARG A 147 -14.28 2.33 2.39
C ARG A 147 -13.05 1.93 1.58
N ARG A 148 -12.63 2.78 0.64
CA ARG A 148 -11.45 2.55 -0.19
C ARG A 148 -10.16 2.52 0.64
N TYR A 149 -10.01 3.44 1.60
CA TYR A 149 -8.89 3.44 2.53
C TYR A 149 -8.81 2.13 3.32
N THR A 150 -9.95 1.64 3.82
CA THR A 150 -10.03 0.35 4.52
C THR A 150 -9.64 -0.81 3.61
N ILE A 151 -10.15 -0.88 2.38
CA ILE A 151 -9.77 -1.93 1.40
C ILE A 151 -8.25 -1.95 1.21
N VAL A 152 -7.62 -0.79 0.97
CA VAL A 152 -6.16 -0.72 0.79
C VAL A 152 -5.42 -1.18 2.05
N THR A 153 -5.86 -0.77 3.25
CA THR A 153 -5.25 -1.21 4.50
C THR A 153 -5.36 -2.73 4.71
N GLU A 154 -6.54 -3.30 4.46
CA GLU A 154 -6.75 -4.75 4.54
C GLU A 154 -5.86 -5.49 3.53
N THR A 155 -5.74 -4.99 2.30
CA THR A 155 -4.85 -5.61 1.31
C THR A 155 -3.38 -5.55 1.71
N LEU A 156 -2.92 -4.50 2.41
CA LEU A 156 -1.54 -4.44 2.90
C LEU A 156 -1.25 -5.51 3.96
N HIS A 157 -2.18 -5.72 4.91
CA HIS A 157 -2.06 -6.83 5.87
C HIS A 157 -2.09 -8.19 5.16
N ALA A 158 -3.00 -8.38 4.20
CA ALA A 158 -3.11 -9.62 3.45
C ALA A 158 -1.80 -9.92 2.70
N LEU A 159 -1.25 -8.93 1.99
CA LEU A 159 0.01 -9.08 1.26
C LEU A 159 1.20 -9.30 2.20
N ALA A 160 1.20 -8.69 3.38
CA ALA A 160 2.23 -8.92 4.38
C ALA A 160 2.29 -10.40 4.78
N ALA A 161 1.14 -10.97 5.16
CA ALA A 161 1.02 -12.39 5.51
C ALA A 161 1.37 -13.32 4.33
N LEU A 162 0.89 -13.02 3.11
CA LEU A 162 1.24 -13.81 1.94
C LEU A 162 2.74 -13.78 1.63
N ASN A 163 3.43 -12.67 1.88
CA ASN A 163 4.88 -12.59 1.67
C ASN A 163 5.69 -13.38 2.71
N GLU A 164 5.07 -13.77 3.82
CA GLU A 164 5.60 -14.73 4.79
C GLU A 164 5.18 -16.18 4.47
N GLY A 165 4.39 -16.37 3.41
CA GLY A 165 3.83 -17.67 3.02
C GLY A 165 2.63 -18.09 3.89
N ASP A 166 2.04 -17.16 4.64
CA ASP A 166 0.91 -17.40 5.54
C ASP A 166 -0.42 -17.08 4.85
N TRP A 167 -1.03 -18.10 4.26
CA TRP A 167 -2.39 -17.98 3.72
C TRP A 167 -3.44 -17.74 4.81
N GLU A 168 -3.29 -18.38 5.98
CA GLU A 168 -4.31 -18.35 7.02
C GLU A 168 -4.39 -16.98 7.69
N GLY A 169 -3.26 -16.30 7.83
CA GLY A 169 -3.21 -14.89 8.20
C GLY A 169 -3.76 -13.98 7.12
N ALA A 170 -3.53 -14.27 5.83
CA ALA A 170 -3.97 -13.40 4.74
C ALA A 170 -5.47 -13.47 4.42
N GLU A 171 -6.06 -14.68 4.45
CA GLU A 171 -7.44 -14.92 4.01
C GLU A 171 -8.47 -14.00 4.69
N PRO A 172 -8.48 -13.82 6.03
CA PRO A 172 -9.45 -12.95 6.70
C PRO A 172 -9.40 -11.49 6.23
N HIS A 173 -8.21 -10.99 5.86
CA HIS A 173 -8.05 -9.62 5.34
C HIS A 173 -8.64 -9.49 3.94
N PHE A 174 -8.42 -10.48 3.06
CA PHE A 174 -9.08 -10.51 1.75
C PHE A 174 -10.60 -10.62 1.89
N GLU A 175 -11.12 -11.48 2.77
CA GLU A 175 -12.57 -11.61 2.99
C GLU A 175 -13.19 -10.28 3.45
N ARG A 176 -12.53 -9.52 4.35
CA ARG A 176 -12.99 -8.18 4.74
C ARG A 176 -12.92 -7.18 3.60
N ALA A 177 -11.88 -7.22 2.77
CA ALA A 177 -11.77 -6.35 1.60
C ALA A 177 -12.86 -6.64 0.56
N PHE A 178 -13.11 -7.92 0.24
CA PHE A 178 -14.16 -8.32 -0.70
C PHE A 178 -15.57 -8.06 -0.16
N ALA A 179 -15.80 -8.15 1.15
CA ALA A 179 -17.07 -7.76 1.76
C ALA A 179 -17.39 -6.26 1.55
N LEU A 180 -16.38 -5.41 1.41
CA LEU A 180 -16.55 -3.98 1.15
C LEU A 180 -16.74 -3.67 -0.34
N SER A 181 -16.09 -4.41 -1.24
CA SER A 181 -16.21 -4.20 -2.68
C SER A 181 -15.95 -5.49 -3.48
N PRO A 182 -16.99 -6.34 -3.68
CA PRO A 182 -16.83 -7.66 -4.28
C PRO A 182 -16.29 -7.66 -5.72
N THR A 183 -16.59 -6.61 -6.48
CA THR A 183 -16.25 -6.51 -7.91
C THR A 183 -15.17 -5.47 -8.19
N ASP A 184 -14.39 -5.09 -7.17
CA ASP A 184 -13.34 -4.09 -7.33
C ASP A 184 -12.21 -4.58 -8.27
N PRO A 185 -11.94 -3.89 -9.40
CA PRO A 185 -10.97 -4.37 -10.38
C PRO A 185 -9.54 -4.49 -9.84
N TYR A 186 -9.14 -3.57 -8.97
CA TYR A 186 -7.81 -3.58 -8.36
C TYR A 186 -7.67 -4.74 -7.36
N LEU A 187 -8.64 -4.91 -6.46
CA LEU A 187 -8.68 -5.99 -5.49
C LEU A 187 -8.71 -7.36 -6.16
N CYS A 188 -9.56 -7.56 -7.18
CA CYS A 188 -9.63 -8.80 -7.93
C CYS A 188 -8.28 -9.12 -8.56
N ARG A 189 -7.66 -8.15 -9.25
CA ARG A 189 -6.35 -8.33 -9.88
C ARG A 189 -5.25 -8.62 -8.87
N LEU A 190 -5.24 -7.89 -7.75
CA LEU A 190 -4.27 -8.10 -6.68
C LEU A 190 -4.40 -9.51 -6.11
N PHE A 191 -5.62 -9.92 -5.77
CA PHE A 191 -5.93 -11.22 -5.20
C PHE A 191 -5.58 -12.36 -6.16
N GLU A 192 -5.96 -12.25 -7.44
CA GLU A 192 -5.61 -13.22 -8.48
C GLU A 192 -4.11 -13.48 -8.52
N VAL A 193 -3.31 -12.42 -8.61
CA VAL A 193 -1.85 -12.52 -8.72
C VAL A 193 -1.24 -13.06 -7.42
N SER A 194 -1.66 -12.51 -6.26
CA SER A 194 -1.03 -12.86 -4.99
C SER A 194 -1.43 -14.25 -4.49
N ALA A 195 -2.71 -14.61 -4.59
CA ALA A 195 -3.21 -15.93 -4.21
C ALA A 195 -2.73 -17.01 -5.18
N GLY A 196 -2.64 -16.70 -6.49
CA GLY A 196 -2.11 -17.62 -7.50
C GLY A 196 -0.68 -18.06 -7.21
N ARG A 197 0.21 -17.11 -6.88
CA ARG A 197 1.60 -17.41 -6.47
C ARG A 197 1.66 -18.33 -5.26
N ILE A 198 0.80 -18.10 -4.26
CA ILE A 198 0.80 -18.87 -3.01
C ILE A 198 0.19 -20.25 -3.21
N LEU A 199 -0.82 -20.37 -4.06
CA LEU A 199 -1.36 -21.64 -4.52
C LEU A 199 -0.30 -22.51 -5.19
N GLU A 200 0.51 -21.95 -6.08
CA GLU A 200 1.62 -22.66 -6.72
C GLU A 200 2.65 -23.14 -5.69
N MET A 201 3.04 -22.29 -4.75
CA MET A 201 3.94 -22.66 -3.65
C MET A 201 3.42 -23.87 -2.84
N TYR A 202 2.14 -23.89 -2.47
CA TYR A 202 1.57 -25.02 -1.71
C TYR A 202 1.42 -26.29 -2.57
N ARG A 203 1.17 -26.16 -3.87
CA ARG A 203 1.15 -27.29 -4.81
C ARG A 203 2.53 -27.94 -4.92
N ASP A 204 3.58 -27.14 -5.05
CA ASP A 204 4.97 -27.62 -5.14
C ASP A 204 5.41 -28.34 -3.85
N ARG A 205 4.89 -27.90 -2.70
CA ARG A 205 5.10 -28.57 -1.40
C ARG A 205 4.25 -29.83 -1.20
N GLY A 206 3.32 -30.12 -2.12
CA GLY A 206 2.40 -31.26 -2.03
C GLY A 206 1.25 -31.09 -1.04
N ASP A 207 1.01 -29.88 -0.52
CA ASP A 207 -0.09 -29.60 0.41
C ASP A 207 -1.42 -29.46 -0.33
N ARG A 208 -2.10 -30.58 -0.51
CA ARG A 208 -3.39 -30.65 -1.20
C ARG A 208 -4.51 -29.95 -0.45
N THR A 209 -4.44 -29.88 0.88
CA THR A 209 -5.48 -29.28 1.71
C THR A 209 -5.47 -27.77 1.52
N MET A 210 -4.31 -27.15 1.69
CA MET A 210 -4.17 -25.71 1.53
C MET A 210 -4.36 -25.29 0.07
N SER A 211 -3.80 -26.05 -0.87
CA SER A 211 -4.00 -25.78 -2.30
C SER A 211 -5.49 -25.77 -2.69
N ARG A 212 -6.30 -26.67 -2.13
CA ARG A 212 -7.74 -26.69 -2.39
C ARG A 212 -8.44 -25.49 -1.77
N ARG A 213 -8.12 -25.15 -0.51
CA ARG A 213 -8.68 -23.99 0.19
C ARG A 213 -8.44 -22.69 -0.57
N ILE A 214 -7.20 -22.46 -1.04
CA ILE A 214 -6.86 -21.26 -1.83
C ILE A 214 -7.61 -21.27 -3.16
N ALA A 215 -7.62 -22.39 -3.88
CA ALA A 215 -8.31 -22.49 -5.16
C ALA A 215 -9.83 -22.25 -5.03
N ASP A 216 -10.44 -22.70 -3.95
CA ASP A 216 -11.86 -22.45 -3.68
C ASP A 216 -12.12 -20.99 -3.31
N ALA A 217 -11.24 -20.34 -2.53
CA ALA A 217 -11.32 -18.90 -2.26
C ALA A 217 -11.17 -18.07 -3.56
N MET A 218 -10.25 -18.45 -4.45
CA MET A 218 -10.11 -17.83 -5.76
C MET A 218 -11.38 -17.94 -6.59
N LYS A 219 -12.03 -19.12 -6.64
CA LYS A 219 -13.32 -19.30 -7.34
C LYS A 219 -14.47 -18.52 -6.72
N ARG A 220 -14.43 -18.23 -5.42
CA ARG A 220 -15.49 -17.44 -4.75
C ARG A 220 -15.46 -15.97 -5.18
N HIS A 221 -14.26 -15.40 -5.31
CA HIS A 221 -14.10 -13.95 -5.45
C HIS A 221 -13.71 -13.50 -6.86
N LEU A 222 -13.08 -14.35 -7.65
CA LEU A 222 -12.70 -14.01 -9.02
C LEU A 222 -13.83 -14.32 -10.01
N PRO A 223 -14.05 -13.46 -11.02
CA PRO A 223 -15.06 -13.65 -12.05
C PRO A 223 -14.73 -14.80 -13.02
#